data_AF-A0AAD6EJX1-F1
#
_entry.id   AF-A0AAD6EJX1-F1
#
_cell.length_a   1.000
_cell.length_b   1.000
_cell.length_c   1.000
_cell.angle_alpha   90.00
_cell.angle_beta   90.00
_cell.angle_gamma   90.00
#
_symmetry.space_group_name_H-M   'P 1'
#
loop_
_entity.id
_entity.type
_entity.pdbx_description
1 polymer ?
#
loop_
_entity_poly.entity_id
_entity_poly.type
_entity_poly.pdbx_seq_one_letter_code
_entity_poly.pdbx_strand_id
1 'polypeptide(L)'
;MLMPSRSQEMQQQEFEESMPTWQQYGEPMPGMSNMTNGLDEMFCMMKIRTNIDIPSRADYFNQRGSRVAMVNSQKLPIMNVVQMSASRVVLQKNMMITPYWHMNCHSLMGRYCIPQNYAVLKRAAENQMFHWVSFMTNPNPMKSQMVGKKSVLRAMPLQVLMYSYRLSMEQVRMLKFRRQHEMTILGPMYQMQMGSNE
;
A
#
# COMPACT_ATOMS: atom_id res chain seq x y z
N MET A 1 -3.47 13.52 -51.89
CA MET A 1 -2.53 12.38 -51.80
C MET A 1 -2.33 12.10 -50.30
N LEU A 2 -3.11 11.16 -49.77
CA LEU A 2 -3.12 10.78 -48.35
C LEU A 2 -2.16 9.60 -48.16
N MET A 3 -1.18 9.73 -47.27
CA MET A 3 -0.29 8.65 -46.86
C MET A 3 -1.00 7.73 -45.86
N PRO A 4 -0.87 6.40 -45.95
CA PRO A 4 -1.50 5.47 -45.02
C PRO A 4 -0.69 5.35 -43.72
N SER A 5 -1.41 5.03 -42.65
CA SER A 5 -0.95 4.94 -41.25
C SER A 5 0.00 3.77 -41.00
N ARG A 6 1.09 4.08 -40.29
CA ARG A 6 2.11 3.15 -39.78
C ARG A 6 1.49 2.09 -38.87
N SER A 7 1.59 0.82 -39.24
CA SER A 7 1.11 -0.35 -38.48
C SER A 7 1.84 -0.51 -37.15
N GLN A 8 1.12 -1.00 -36.13
CA GLN A 8 1.60 -1.17 -34.74
C GLN A 8 2.81 -2.10 -34.62
N GLU A 9 3.06 -2.97 -35.61
CA GLU A 9 4.23 -3.85 -35.68
C GLU A 9 5.53 -3.05 -35.85
N MET A 10 5.48 -1.91 -36.55
CA MET A 10 6.65 -1.04 -36.77
C MET A 10 7.05 -0.27 -35.49
N GLN A 11 6.09 0.00 -34.60
CA GLN A 11 6.37 0.61 -33.28
C GLN A 11 6.96 -0.40 -32.29
N GLN A 12 6.64 -1.70 -32.42
CA GLN A 12 7.29 -2.75 -31.65
C GLN A 12 8.75 -2.97 -32.09
N GLN A 13 9.02 -2.91 -33.39
CA GLN A 13 10.39 -3.03 -33.92
C GLN A 13 11.30 -1.85 -33.52
N GLU A 14 10.82 -0.59 -33.54
CA GLU A 14 11.62 0.55 -33.06
C GLU A 14 11.89 0.53 -31.55
N PHE A 15 11.02 -0.13 -30.76
CA PHE A 15 11.23 -0.28 -29.31
C PHE A 15 12.19 -1.41 -28.96
N GLU A 16 12.25 -2.47 -29.78
CA GLU A 16 13.28 -3.52 -29.67
C GLU A 16 14.66 -3.04 -30.14
N GLU A 17 14.73 -2.21 -31.20
CA GLU A 17 16.01 -1.63 -31.68
C GLU A 17 16.57 -0.52 -30.76
N SER A 18 15.75 0.11 -29.92
CA SER A 18 16.18 1.19 -29.02
C SER A 18 16.59 0.73 -27.62
N MET A 19 16.57 -0.59 -27.34
CA MET A 19 17.21 -1.09 -26.13
C MET A 19 18.73 -1.12 -26.31
N PRO A 20 19.51 -0.38 -25.50
CA PRO A 20 20.96 -0.49 -25.55
C PRO A 20 21.37 -1.92 -25.18
N THR A 21 22.17 -2.53 -26.04
CA THR A 21 22.71 -3.89 -25.90
C THR A 21 23.63 -3.96 -24.67
N TRP A 22 23.06 -4.22 -23.49
CA TRP A 22 23.83 -4.48 -22.27
C TRP A 22 24.51 -5.86 -22.26
N GLN A 23 24.73 -6.48 -23.42
CA GLN A 23 25.45 -7.76 -23.52
C GLN A 23 26.95 -7.61 -23.78
N GLN A 24 27.49 -6.39 -23.84
CA GLN A 24 28.91 -6.16 -24.15
C GLN A 24 29.69 -5.47 -23.01
N TYR A 25 29.43 -5.86 -21.77
CA TYR A 25 30.33 -5.59 -20.64
C TYR A 25 30.41 -6.85 -19.78
N GLY A 26 31.14 -7.84 -20.27
CA GLY A 26 31.28 -9.13 -19.59
C GLY A 26 32.47 -9.97 -20.02
N GLU A 27 33.49 -9.38 -20.65
CA GLU A 27 34.78 -10.07 -20.80
C GLU A 27 35.61 -9.79 -19.54
N PRO A 28 35.90 -10.80 -18.69
CA PRO A 28 36.74 -10.60 -17.54
C PRO A 28 38.17 -10.30 -18.02
N MET A 29 38.66 -9.09 -17.72
CA MET A 29 40.05 -8.70 -17.94
C MET A 29 40.98 -9.77 -17.33
N PRO A 30 41.88 -10.39 -18.11
CA PRO A 30 42.80 -11.38 -17.57
C PRO A 30 43.86 -10.65 -16.74
N GLY A 31 43.78 -10.78 -15.41
CA GLY A 31 44.82 -10.27 -14.51
C GLY A 31 44.37 -9.52 -13.27
N MET A 32 43.09 -9.58 -12.88
CA MET A 32 42.65 -9.06 -11.58
C MET A 32 42.09 -10.16 -10.67
N SER A 33 42.90 -11.20 -10.47
CA SER A 33 42.71 -12.08 -9.33
C SER A 33 43.10 -11.32 -8.05
N ASN A 34 42.15 -11.30 -7.11
CA ASN A 34 42.30 -10.93 -5.70
C ASN A 34 42.25 -9.44 -5.34
N MET A 35 41.09 -8.78 -5.48
CA MET A 35 40.68 -7.77 -4.48
C MET A 35 39.19 -7.37 -4.56
N THR A 36 38.26 -8.33 -4.56
CA THR A 36 36.89 -8.00 -4.15
C THR A 36 36.57 -8.73 -2.84
N ASN A 37 36.22 -7.95 -1.81
CA ASN A 37 35.76 -8.49 -0.54
C ASN A 37 34.45 -9.22 -0.81
N GLY A 38 34.19 -10.42 -0.26
CA GLY A 38 32.93 -11.18 -0.43
C GLY A 38 31.61 -10.48 -0.02
N LEU A 39 31.67 -9.19 0.31
CA LEU A 39 30.55 -8.27 0.41
C LEU A 39 29.97 -7.89 -0.97
N ASP A 40 30.75 -7.91 -2.05
CA ASP A 40 30.31 -7.62 -3.41
C ASP A 40 29.35 -8.70 -3.96
N GLU A 41 29.64 -9.97 -3.68
CA GLU A 41 28.77 -11.11 -3.97
C GLU A 41 27.41 -10.97 -3.27
N MET A 42 27.40 -10.45 -2.03
CA MET A 42 26.15 -10.18 -1.30
C MET A 42 25.30 -9.08 -1.94
N PHE A 43 25.93 -8.09 -2.59
CA PHE A 43 25.21 -7.05 -3.34
C PHE A 43 24.69 -7.59 -4.68
N CYS A 44 25.50 -8.37 -5.41
CA CYS A 44 25.11 -8.97 -6.70
C CYS A 44 23.96 -9.98 -6.55
N MET A 45 23.87 -10.66 -5.40
CA MET A 45 22.78 -11.57 -5.09
C MET A 45 21.58 -10.91 -4.39
N MET A 46 21.59 -9.58 -4.23
CA MET A 46 20.51 -8.89 -3.54
C MET A 46 19.17 -9.07 -4.27
N LYS A 47 18.12 -9.39 -3.52
CA LYS A 47 16.77 -9.49 -4.07
C LYS A 47 16.28 -8.09 -4.49
N ILE A 48 16.10 -7.89 -5.80
CA ILE A 48 15.65 -6.62 -6.39
C ILE A 48 14.16 -6.55 -6.70
N ARG A 49 13.45 -7.69 -6.68
CA ARG A 49 12.03 -7.77 -7.04
C ARG A 49 11.23 -8.68 -6.12
N THR A 50 9.96 -8.36 -5.94
CA THR A 50 9.00 -9.23 -5.26
C THR A 50 7.60 -9.03 -5.83
N ASN A 51 6.82 -10.11 -5.92
CA ASN A 51 5.43 -10.05 -6.34
C ASN A 51 4.52 -9.75 -5.13
N ILE A 52 3.71 -8.70 -5.24
CA ILE A 52 2.77 -8.21 -4.21
C ILE A 52 1.31 -8.53 -4.53
N ASP A 53 1.06 -9.20 -5.65
CA ASP A 53 -0.29 -9.56 -6.08
C ASP A 53 -0.76 -10.92 -5.55
N ILE A 54 0.13 -11.68 -4.91
CA ILE A 54 -0.17 -12.99 -4.31
C ILE A 54 -1.08 -12.81 -3.07
N PRO A 55 -2.33 -13.33 -3.07
CA PRO A 55 -3.26 -13.14 -1.96
C PRO A 55 -2.80 -13.75 -0.64
N SER A 56 -2.11 -14.89 -0.67
CA SER A 56 -1.60 -15.59 0.51
C SER A 56 -0.46 -14.87 1.23
N ARG A 57 0.14 -13.85 0.60
CA ARG A 57 1.21 -13.02 1.18
C ARG A 57 0.71 -11.65 1.68
N ALA A 58 -0.59 -11.48 1.79
CA ALA A 58 -1.18 -10.25 2.31
C ALA A 58 -0.86 -10.07 3.80
N ASP A 59 -0.55 -8.84 4.21
CA ASP A 59 -0.32 -8.47 5.62
C ASP A 59 -1.62 -8.33 6.39
N TYR A 60 -2.62 -7.78 5.70
CA TYR A 60 -3.96 -7.62 6.25
C TYR A 60 -4.95 -8.27 5.30
N PHE A 61 -5.80 -9.12 5.85
CA PHE A 61 -6.82 -9.84 5.09
C PHE A 61 -8.16 -9.76 5.82
N ASN A 62 -9.23 -9.68 5.03
CA ASN A 62 -10.59 -9.88 5.50
C ASN A 62 -11.21 -11.07 4.77
N GLN A 63 -12.05 -11.84 5.45
CA GLN A 63 -12.75 -13.03 4.93
C GLN A 63 -13.51 -12.77 3.62
N ARG A 64 -14.01 -11.55 3.42
CA ARG A 64 -14.71 -11.16 2.18
C ARG A 64 -13.79 -11.02 0.95
N GLY A 65 -12.48 -11.21 1.10
CA GLY A 65 -11.51 -11.15 0.00
C GLY A 65 -10.83 -9.79 -0.19
N SER A 66 -10.99 -8.86 0.77
CA SER A 66 -10.21 -7.61 0.76
C SER A 66 -8.85 -7.84 1.40
N ARG A 67 -7.80 -7.27 0.82
CA ARG A 67 -6.42 -7.48 1.25
C ARG A 67 -5.53 -6.26 1.08
N VAL A 68 -4.51 -6.19 1.90
CA VAL A 68 -3.41 -5.22 1.80
C VAL A 68 -2.10 -6.00 1.86
N ALA A 69 -1.24 -5.81 0.87
CA ALA A 69 0.11 -6.31 0.86
C ALA A 69 1.08 -5.12 0.79
N MET A 70 2.05 -5.09 1.69
CA MET A 70 3.06 -4.05 1.79
C MET A 70 4.43 -4.64 1.49
N VAL A 71 5.31 -3.84 0.88
CA VAL A 71 6.73 -4.14 0.70
C VAL A 71 7.53 -2.96 1.22
N ASN A 72 8.31 -3.24 2.25
CA ASN A 72 9.22 -2.36 2.95
C ASN A 72 10.64 -2.98 2.92
N SER A 73 11.61 -2.34 3.59
CA SER A 73 12.99 -2.86 3.65
C SER A 73 13.11 -4.22 4.34
N GLN A 74 12.16 -4.60 5.20
CA GLN A 74 12.16 -5.90 5.85
C GLN A 74 11.79 -7.04 4.89
N LYS A 75 10.95 -6.77 3.89
CA LYS A 75 10.52 -7.78 2.89
C LYS A 75 11.38 -7.78 1.62
N LEU A 76 11.96 -6.63 1.29
CA LEU A 76 12.77 -6.44 0.09
C LEU A 76 13.92 -5.48 0.44
N PRO A 77 15.14 -6.01 0.74
CA PRO A 77 16.24 -5.21 1.28
C PRO A 77 16.64 -4.00 0.42
N ILE A 78 16.55 -4.09 -0.91
CA ILE A 78 16.85 -2.99 -1.82
C ILE A 78 15.98 -1.74 -1.55
N MET A 79 14.80 -1.90 -0.92
CA MET A 79 13.93 -0.79 -0.55
C MET A 79 14.62 0.18 0.43
N ASN A 80 15.57 -0.30 1.24
CA ASN A 80 16.40 0.55 2.09
C ASN A 80 17.39 1.40 1.28
N VAL A 81 17.88 0.91 0.14
CA VAL A 81 18.80 1.66 -0.73
C VAL A 81 18.04 2.76 -1.46
N VAL A 82 16.88 2.44 -2.04
CA VAL A 82 16.07 3.42 -2.77
C VAL A 82 15.25 4.34 -1.86
N GLN A 83 15.28 4.11 -0.54
CA GLN A 83 14.54 4.90 0.46
C GLN A 83 13.01 4.96 0.19
N MET A 84 12.43 3.85 -0.26
CA MET A 84 11.02 3.78 -0.67
C MET A 84 10.33 2.51 -0.22
N SER A 85 9.00 2.51 -0.23
CA SER A 85 8.18 1.33 0.00
C SER A 85 6.97 1.33 -0.94
N ALA A 86 6.28 0.21 -1.05
CA ALA A 86 5.11 0.08 -1.92
C ALA A 86 4.02 -0.77 -1.28
N SER A 87 2.76 -0.43 -1.52
CA SER A 87 1.61 -1.22 -1.09
C SER A 87 0.70 -1.53 -2.26
N ARG A 88 0.11 -2.73 -2.24
CA ARG A 88 -1.01 -3.14 -3.09
C ARG A 88 -2.23 -3.33 -2.21
N VAL A 89 -3.33 -2.69 -2.57
CA VAL A 89 -4.60 -2.83 -1.84
C VAL A 89 -5.70 -3.28 -2.77
N VAL A 90 -6.45 -4.29 -2.35
CA VAL A 90 -7.65 -4.77 -3.03
C VAL A 90 -8.81 -4.66 -2.04
N LEU A 91 -9.74 -3.76 -2.31
CA LEU A 91 -10.98 -3.61 -1.56
C LEU A 91 -12.14 -4.17 -2.35
N GLN A 92 -12.89 -5.04 -1.71
CA GLN A 92 -14.14 -5.56 -2.24
C GLN A 92 -15.25 -4.50 -2.12
N LYS A 93 -16.37 -4.72 -2.80
CA LYS A 93 -17.51 -3.81 -2.84
C LYS A 93 -17.92 -3.35 -1.42
N ASN A 94 -18.14 -2.06 -1.24
CA ASN A 94 -18.49 -1.43 0.05
C ASN A 94 -17.49 -1.60 1.20
N MET A 95 -16.29 -2.12 0.94
CA MET A 95 -15.24 -2.19 1.93
C MET A 95 -14.49 -0.85 1.98
N MET A 96 -13.95 -0.50 3.13
CA MET A 96 -13.13 0.70 3.29
C MET A 96 -11.83 0.39 4.02
N ILE A 97 -10.80 1.17 3.75
CA ILE A 97 -9.65 1.24 4.65
C ILE A 97 -10.01 2.19 5.79
N THR A 98 -9.70 1.80 7.03
CA THR A 98 -9.88 2.67 8.20
C THR A 98 -9.21 4.03 7.95
N PRO A 99 -9.83 5.17 8.31
CA PRO A 99 -9.18 6.46 8.13
C PRO A 99 -7.79 6.48 8.80
N TYR A 100 -6.79 7.02 8.12
CA TYR A 100 -5.41 7.02 8.60
C TYR A 100 -4.62 8.19 8.02
N TRP A 101 -3.47 8.48 8.62
CA TRP A 101 -2.43 9.32 8.02
C TRP A 101 -1.08 8.58 8.06
N HIS A 102 -0.19 8.93 7.14
CA HIS A 102 1.20 8.48 7.16
C HIS A 102 2.03 9.41 8.03
N MET A 103 2.81 8.87 8.98
CA MET A 103 3.55 9.66 9.97
C MET A 103 4.94 10.10 9.48
N ASN A 104 5.55 9.36 8.55
CA ASN A 104 6.95 9.55 8.14
C ASN A 104 7.17 9.41 6.61
N CYS A 105 6.11 9.51 5.81
CA CYS A 105 6.22 9.43 4.35
C CYS A 105 5.07 10.14 3.61
N HIS A 106 5.34 10.54 2.37
CA HIS A 106 4.30 10.85 1.39
C HIS A 106 3.87 9.57 0.69
N SER A 107 2.61 9.50 0.26
CA SER A 107 2.07 8.36 -0.49
C SER A 107 1.60 8.80 -1.87
N LEU A 108 2.19 8.24 -2.91
CA LEU A 108 1.81 8.41 -4.31
C LEU A 108 0.87 7.28 -4.70
N MET A 109 -0.38 7.60 -5.01
CA MET A 109 -1.40 6.64 -5.45
C MET A 109 -1.90 7.02 -6.85
N GLY A 110 -1.34 6.41 -7.88
CA GLY A 110 -1.65 6.76 -9.27
C GLY A 110 -1.39 8.25 -9.52
N ARG A 111 -2.45 9.01 -9.83
CA ARG A 111 -2.39 10.46 -10.08
C ARG A 111 -2.52 11.31 -8.81
N TYR A 112 -2.72 10.70 -7.64
CA TYR A 112 -2.94 11.41 -6.38
C TYR A 112 -1.71 11.35 -5.49
N CYS A 113 -1.22 12.51 -5.07
CA CYS A 113 -0.21 12.64 -4.03
C CYS A 113 -0.92 12.90 -2.69
N ILE A 114 -0.68 12.03 -1.71
CA ILE A 114 -1.15 12.20 -0.33
C ILE A 114 0.06 12.63 0.49
N PRO A 115 0.13 13.90 0.94
CA PRO A 115 1.25 14.35 1.74
C PRO A 115 1.32 13.65 3.09
N GLN A 116 2.51 13.63 3.69
CA GLN A 116 2.72 13.16 5.05
C GLN A 116 1.80 13.90 6.03
N ASN A 117 1.28 13.19 7.03
CA ASN A 117 0.33 13.66 8.04
C ASN A 117 -1.06 14.08 7.55
N TYR A 118 -1.35 13.96 6.24
CA TYR A 118 -2.72 14.18 5.76
C TYR A 118 -3.58 12.95 6.01
N ALA A 119 -4.74 13.17 6.63
CA ALA A 119 -5.73 12.13 6.86
C ALA A 119 -6.42 11.76 5.54
N VAL A 120 -6.55 10.46 5.30
CA VAL A 120 -7.21 9.93 4.10
C VAL A 120 -8.21 8.84 4.43
N LEU A 121 -9.27 8.81 3.64
CA LEU A 121 -10.30 7.77 3.65
C LEU A 121 -10.44 7.19 2.24
N LYS A 122 -10.51 5.86 2.15
CA LYS A 122 -10.70 5.17 0.87
C LYS A 122 -11.78 4.11 1.04
N ARG A 123 -12.85 4.22 0.28
CA ARG A 123 -13.98 3.27 0.25
C ARG A 123 -14.19 2.79 -1.17
N ALA A 124 -14.39 1.49 -1.34
CA ALA A 124 -14.82 0.92 -2.61
C ALA A 124 -16.29 1.23 -2.87
N ALA A 125 -16.64 1.41 -4.14
CA ALA A 125 -18.01 1.62 -4.57
C ALA A 125 -18.91 0.41 -4.25
N GLU A 126 -20.22 0.63 -4.33
CA GLU A 126 -21.23 -0.39 -4.03
C GLU A 126 -21.23 -1.54 -5.05
N ASN A 127 -21.02 -1.21 -6.32
CA ASN A 127 -21.11 -2.14 -7.43
C ASN A 127 -19.74 -2.62 -7.93
N GLN A 128 -18.64 -1.97 -7.54
CA GLN A 128 -17.30 -2.22 -8.08
C GLN A 128 -16.24 -2.37 -7.00
N MET A 129 -15.34 -3.33 -7.19
CA MET A 129 -14.14 -3.46 -6.36
C MET A 129 -13.15 -2.32 -6.66
N PHE A 130 -12.44 -1.86 -5.63
CA PHE A 130 -11.43 -0.82 -5.79
C PHE A 130 -10.05 -1.36 -5.45
N HIS A 131 -9.11 -1.19 -6.38
CA HIS A 131 -7.78 -1.72 -6.21
C HIS A 131 -6.74 -0.71 -6.71
N TRP A 132 -5.64 -0.57 -5.97
CA TRP A 132 -4.57 0.35 -6.34
C TRP A 132 -3.21 -0.13 -5.86
N VAL A 133 -2.17 0.52 -6.37
CA VAL A 133 -0.80 0.48 -5.84
C VAL A 133 -0.47 1.87 -5.30
N SER A 134 0.22 1.93 -4.17
CA SER A 134 0.78 3.17 -3.65
C SER A 134 2.27 3.02 -3.41
N PHE A 135 3.05 4.00 -3.84
CA PHE A 135 4.47 4.14 -3.50
C PHE A 135 4.61 5.14 -2.37
N MET A 136 5.51 4.89 -1.45
CA MET A 136 5.74 5.74 -0.28
C MET A 136 7.22 6.11 -0.20
N THR A 137 7.49 7.36 0.15
CA THR A 137 8.83 7.98 0.17
C THR A 137 9.63 7.64 1.44
N ASN A 138 9.47 6.43 1.96
CA ASN A 138 10.21 5.94 3.12
C ASN A 138 10.30 4.41 3.05
N PRO A 139 11.44 3.78 3.38
CA PRO A 139 11.57 2.33 3.36
C PRO A 139 10.72 1.61 4.40
N ASN A 140 10.36 2.27 5.51
CA ASN A 140 9.58 1.74 6.61
C ASN A 140 8.47 2.74 7.00
N PRO A 141 7.44 2.88 6.15
CA PRO A 141 6.41 3.86 6.39
C PRO A 141 5.53 3.41 7.55
N MET A 142 5.28 4.35 8.45
CA MET A 142 4.41 4.17 9.58
C MET A 142 3.12 4.94 9.32
N LYS A 143 1.99 4.31 9.63
CA LYS A 143 0.68 4.94 9.55
C LYS A 143 -0.01 4.89 10.90
N SER A 144 -0.82 5.90 11.17
CA SER A 144 -1.65 5.98 12.36
C SER A 144 -3.12 5.85 11.97
N GLN A 145 -3.81 4.86 12.53
CA GLN A 145 -5.22 4.60 12.24
C GLN A 145 -6.10 5.42 13.19
N MET A 146 -7.18 6.00 12.67
CA MET A 146 -8.14 6.77 13.46
C MET A 146 -9.21 5.89 14.10
N VAL A 147 -9.62 4.82 13.41
CA VAL A 147 -10.68 3.90 13.86
C VAL A 147 -10.19 2.45 13.82
N GLY A 148 -10.74 1.59 14.69
CA GLY A 148 -10.42 0.16 14.76
C GLY A 148 -9.58 -0.23 15.98
N LYS A 149 -9.19 -1.51 16.05
CA LYS A 149 -8.54 -2.14 17.20
C LYS A 149 -7.24 -1.46 17.64
N LYS A 150 -6.44 -0.97 16.70
CA LYS A 150 -5.13 -0.33 16.94
C LYS A 150 -5.14 1.17 16.65
N SER A 151 -6.29 1.82 16.83
CA SER A 151 -6.46 3.23 16.47
C SER A 151 -6.11 4.20 17.60
N VAL A 152 -5.87 5.46 17.22
CA VAL A 152 -5.67 6.57 18.14
C VAL A 152 -6.88 6.77 19.05
N LEU A 153 -8.10 6.69 18.51
CA LEU A 153 -9.32 6.78 19.34
C LEU A 153 -9.40 5.64 20.36
N ARG A 154 -8.91 4.44 20.02
CA ARG A 154 -8.86 3.31 20.97
C ARG A 154 -7.84 3.55 22.09
N ALA A 155 -6.74 4.25 21.80
CA ALA A 155 -5.70 4.59 22.76
C ALA A 155 -6.08 5.77 23.68
N MET A 156 -6.92 6.71 23.21
CA MET A 156 -7.35 7.87 24.01
C MET A 156 -8.26 7.47 25.19
N PRO A 157 -8.10 8.05 26.39
CA PRO A 157 -9.04 7.88 27.50
C PRO A 157 -10.46 8.36 27.14
N LEU A 158 -11.48 7.72 27.72
CA LEU A 158 -12.89 8.05 27.43
C LEU A 158 -13.22 9.51 27.75
N GLN A 159 -12.73 10.03 28.89
CA GLN A 159 -12.98 11.41 29.30
C GLN A 159 -12.38 12.43 28.34
N VAL A 160 -11.17 12.18 27.80
CA VAL A 160 -10.55 13.07 26.80
C VAL A 160 -11.43 13.18 25.56
N LEU A 161 -11.95 12.06 25.07
CA LEU A 161 -12.87 12.07 23.93
C LEU A 161 -14.19 12.77 24.26
N MET A 162 -14.72 12.55 25.47
CA MET A 162 -15.97 13.14 25.95
C MET A 162 -15.91 14.67 25.90
N TYR A 163 -14.86 15.26 26.47
CA TYR A 163 -14.70 16.71 26.53
C TYR A 163 -14.28 17.30 25.17
N SER A 164 -13.39 16.65 24.43
CA SER A 164 -12.94 17.15 23.12
C SER A 164 -14.05 17.18 22.08
N TYR A 165 -14.92 16.16 22.06
CA TYR A 165 -16.02 16.06 21.09
C TYR A 165 -17.38 16.49 21.64
N ARG A 166 -17.47 16.88 22.93
CA ARG A 166 -18.72 17.23 23.63
C ARG A 166 -19.79 16.15 23.49
N LEU A 167 -19.39 14.90 23.70
CA LEU A 167 -20.25 13.72 23.58
C LEU A 167 -20.64 13.18 24.95
N SER A 168 -21.75 12.45 25.04
CA SER A 168 -22.10 11.68 26.24
C SER A 168 -21.18 10.46 26.38
N MET A 169 -21.05 9.92 27.59
CA MET A 169 -20.25 8.73 27.85
C MET A 169 -20.65 7.54 26.96
N GLU A 170 -21.94 7.39 26.67
CA GLU A 170 -22.44 6.32 25.80
C GLU A 170 -22.05 6.54 24.34
N GLN A 171 -22.17 7.78 23.85
CA GLN A 171 -21.71 8.14 22.50
C GLN A 171 -20.21 7.91 22.34
N VAL A 172 -19.39 8.23 23.35
CA VAL A 172 -17.94 7.98 23.32
C VAL A 172 -17.64 6.48 23.33
N ARG A 173 -18.35 5.69 24.14
CA ARG A 173 -18.21 4.22 24.11
C ARG A 173 -18.54 3.69 22.71
N MET A 174 -19.61 4.16 22.09
CA MET A 174 -19.95 3.78 20.72
C MET A 174 -18.88 4.23 19.71
N LEU A 175 -18.37 5.46 19.81
CA LEU A 175 -17.30 5.97 18.96
C LEU A 175 -16.03 5.10 19.05
N LYS A 176 -15.66 4.71 20.28
CA LYS A 176 -14.42 3.98 20.57
C LYS A 176 -14.51 2.49 20.28
N PHE A 177 -15.65 1.85 20.56
CA PHE A 177 -15.76 0.39 20.60
C PHE A 177 -16.60 -0.23 19.49
N ARG A 178 -17.38 0.54 18.71
CA ARG A 178 -18.24 -0.02 17.64
C ARG A 178 -17.47 -0.86 16.61
N ARG A 179 -16.23 -0.49 16.30
CA ARG A 179 -15.34 -1.17 15.34
C ARG A 179 -14.16 -1.90 16.01
N GLN A 180 -14.29 -2.27 17.28
CA GLN A 180 -13.13 -2.74 18.09
C GLN A 180 -12.48 -4.04 17.61
N HIS A 181 -13.20 -4.87 16.85
CA HIS A 181 -12.70 -6.14 16.32
C HIS A 181 -12.07 -6.00 14.93
N GLU A 182 -12.25 -4.85 14.28
CA GLU A 182 -11.73 -4.57 12.94
C GLU A 182 -10.41 -3.83 13.03
N MET A 183 -9.49 -4.10 12.09
CA MET A 183 -8.16 -3.49 12.06
C MET A 183 -8.05 -2.51 10.88
N THR A 184 -7.28 -2.85 9.85
CA THR A 184 -7.00 -1.95 8.72
C THR A 184 -8.15 -1.84 7.73
N ILE A 185 -8.87 -2.95 7.51
CA ILE A 185 -9.95 -3.05 6.54
C ILE A 185 -11.26 -3.09 7.34
N LEU A 186 -12.19 -2.20 7.02
CA LEU A 186 -13.49 -2.13 7.65
C LEU A 186 -14.59 -2.63 6.69
N GLY A 187 -15.47 -3.47 7.20
CA GLY A 187 -16.66 -3.94 6.49
C GLY A 187 -17.78 -2.89 6.48
N PRO A 188 -18.77 -3.00 5.59
CA PRO A 188 -20.00 -2.21 5.73
C PRO A 188 -20.65 -2.54 7.08
N MET A 189 -21.11 -1.50 7.78
CA MET A 189 -22.05 -1.73 8.88
C MET A 189 -23.38 -2.07 8.25
N TYR A 190 -23.86 -3.29 8.44
CA TYR A 190 -25.30 -3.52 8.39
C TYR A 190 -25.85 -2.93 9.69
N GLN A 191 -26.64 -1.85 9.59
CA GLN A 191 -27.63 -1.63 10.62
C GLN A 191 -28.48 -2.89 10.62
N MET A 192 -28.50 -3.63 11.71
CA MET A 192 -29.69 -4.43 12.00
C MET A 192 -30.84 -3.43 11.93
N GLN A 193 -31.64 -3.51 10.87
CA GLN A 193 -32.98 -2.93 10.91
C GLN A 193 -33.61 -3.53 12.16
N MET A 194 -33.74 -2.72 13.21
CA MET A 194 -34.78 -3.01 14.20
C MET A 194 -36.05 -3.05 13.37
N GLY A 195 -36.63 -4.24 13.24
CA GLY A 195 -37.94 -4.40 12.63
C GLY A 195 -38.90 -3.49 13.36
N SER A 196 -39.32 -2.42 12.69
CA SER A 196 -40.62 -1.84 12.95
C SER A 196 -41.63 -2.87 12.46
N ASN A 197 -42.03 -3.75 13.36
CA ASN A 197 -43.31 -4.44 13.22
C ASN A 197 -44.37 -3.34 13.33
N GLU A 198 -44.85 -2.87 12.19
CA GLU A 198 -46.24 -2.39 12.06
C GLU A 198 -47.10 -3.56 11.57
#